data_AF-A0A8S1RRM7-F1
#
_entry.id   AF-A0A8S1RRM7-F1
#
_cell.length_a   1.000
_cell.length_b   1.000
_cell.length_c   1.000
_cell.angle_alpha   90.00
_cell.angle_beta   90.00
_cell.angle_gamma   90.00
#
_symmetry.space_group_name_H-M   'P 1'
#
loop_
_entity.id
_entity.type
_entity.pdbx_description
1 polymer ?
#
loop_
_entity_poly.entity_id
_entity_poly.type
_entity_poly.pdbx_seq_one_letter_code
_entity_poly.pdbx_strand_id
1 'polypeptide(L)'
;MNGMKIGRWDIMYKNDFEKGYQQIGGGSYDLEGNQKKIGKWTELDGGFDCQQQFTYNGEYNKNGMKVGKWDIISINYGEYEQIIQNKFSGGGQYDQEGNQQKIGKWTELDKKQFIHNGEYNMNGMKVGRWDIKSLIYGEYKQIGGGSYDQEGNQKKIGKWTELDEEFRNMKQITYNGEYNMNEMKIGRCHSKWLIQFERLKSRYLDRNDWQQKNERKEILELKQQNMRKLNIQQVSILQLLLCFFTIILIYKIQKPQTQLKRLMQLSFKNYNLSVTDFRL
;
A
#
# COMPACT_ATOMS: atom_id res chain seq x y z
N MET A 1 39.03 8.17 23.77
CA MET A 1 37.87 9.06 23.56
C MET A 1 36.65 8.38 24.17
N ASN A 2 35.91 9.06 25.06
CA ASN A 2 34.89 8.47 25.93
C ASN A 2 33.55 8.14 25.22
N GLY A 3 33.58 7.78 23.93
CA GLY A 3 32.36 7.46 23.16
C GLY A 3 31.40 8.64 22.95
N MET A 4 31.85 9.88 23.14
CA MET A 4 31.02 11.08 22.98
C MET A 4 30.72 11.38 21.51
N LYS A 5 29.46 11.70 21.22
CA LYS A 5 29.01 12.14 19.90
C LYS A 5 29.26 13.63 19.71
N ILE A 6 30.06 13.99 18.72
CA ILE A 6 30.33 15.38 18.31
C ILE A 6 30.16 15.52 16.79
N GLY A 7 29.78 16.72 16.32
CA GLY A 7 29.70 17.03 14.90
C GLY A 7 28.57 16.31 14.17
N ARG A 8 28.77 16.05 12.86
CA ARG A 8 27.76 15.45 11.98
C ARG A 8 27.61 13.94 12.23
N TRP A 9 26.37 13.48 12.36
CA TRP A 9 25.99 12.08 12.50
C TRP A 9 24.91 11.74 11.49
N ASP A 10 25.17 10.75 10.66
CA ASP A 10 24.22 10.25 9.66
C ASP A 10 23.69 8.88 10.11
N ILE A 11 22.39 8.64 9.89
CA ILE A 11 21.75 7.36 10.16
C ILE A 11 21.59 6.65 8.83
N MET A 12 22.28 5.53 8.69
CA MET A 12 22.30 4.71 7.47
C MET A 12 21.42 3.48 7.65
N TYR A 13 20.59 3.18 6.65
CA TYR A 13 19.73 2.02 6.58
C TYR A 13 20.08 1.19 5.36
N LYS A 14 20.13 -0.13 5.53
CA LYS A 14 20.34 -1.08 4.43
C LYS A 14 19.06 -1.88 4.26
N ASN A 15 18.38 -1.66 3.15
CA ASN A 15 17.26 -2.50 2.74
C ASN A 15 17.83 -3.80 2.17
N ASP A 16 17.26 -4.95 2.53
CA ASP A 16 17.69 -6.27 2.02
C ASP A 16 17.56 -6.39 0.50
N PHE A 17 16.69 -5.60 -0.12
CA PHE A 17 16.47 -5.58 -1.57
C PHE A 17 17.41 -4.63 -2.33
N GLU A 18 18.07 -3.71 -1.65
CA GLU A 18 18.95 -2.72 -2.28
C GLU A 18 20.43 -3.03 -2.05
N LYS A 19 21.28 -2.75 -3.04
CA LYS A 19 22.71 -3.09 -2.98
C LYS A 19 23.56 -2.13 -2.13
N GLY A 20 22.96 -1.26 -1.31
CA GLY A 20 23.70 -0.22 -0.60
C GLY A 20 23.03 0.26 0.69
N TYR A 21 23.75 1.12 1.41
CA TYR A 21 23.19 1.88 2.52
C TYR A 21 22.62 3.19 2.01
N GLN A 22 21.43 3.54 2.47
CA GLN A 22 20.80 4.83 2.27
C GLN A 22 20.81 5.63 3.56
N GLN A 23 21.08 6.93 3.47
CA GLN A 23 20.89 7.83 4.60
C GLN A 23 19.39 8.08 4.82
N ILE A 24 18.90 7.77 6.01
CA ILE A 24 17.48 7.94 6.39
C ILE A 24 17.26 8.92 7.53
N GLY A 25 18.35 9.37 8.17
CA GLY A 25 18.28 10.38 9.20
C GLY A 25 19.63 10.93 9.60
N GLY A 26 19.65 11.61 10.74
CA GLY A 26 20.84 12.24 11.28
C GLY A 26 20.71 13.74 11.51
N GLY A 27 21.81 14.34 11.92
CA GLY A 27 21.92 15.75 12.26
C GLY A 27 23.27 16.04 12.89
N SER A 28 23.39 17.16 13.61
CA SER A 28 24.66 17.54 14.24
C SER A 28 24.54 17.57 15.76
N TYR A 29 25.58 17.11 16.44
CA TYR A 29 25.80 17.32 17.86
C TYR A 29 26.71 18.52 18.09
N ASP A 30 26.63 19.12 19.28
CA ASP A 30 27.57 20.15 19.71
C ASP A 30 29.04 19.66 19.64
N LEU A 31 29.96 20.62 19.49
CA LEU A 31 31.40 20.36 19.47
C LEU A 31 32.02 20.35 20.87
N GLU A 32 31.24 20.73 21.89
CA GLU A 32 31.69 20.80 23.29
C GLU A 32 31.74 19.42 23.95
N GLY A 33 31.16 18.39 23.32
CA GLY A 33 31.12 17.03 23.83
C GLY A 33 29.96 16.75 24.78
N ASN A 34 28.98 17.66 24.88
CA ASN A 34 27.80 17.49 25.73
C ASN A 34 26.73 16.59 25.09
N GLN A 35 26.96 16.12 23.86
CA GLN A 35 26.04 15.27 23.09
C GLN A 35 24.65 15.90 22.91
N LYS A 36 24.56 17.24 22.91
CA LYS A 36 23.31 17.94 22.59
C LYS A 36 23.15 17.99 21.08
N LYS A 37 21.96 17.59 20.62
CA LYS A 37 21.56 17.77 19.23
C LYS A 37 21.39 19.27 18.94
N ILE A 38 21.89 19.75 17.80
CA ILE A 38 21.78 21.14 17.39
C ILE A 38 21.38 21.22 15.91
N GLY A 39 20.67 22.29 15.56
CA GLY A 39 20.24 22.57 14.19
C GLY A 39 19.26 21.53 13.66
N LYS A 40 19.28 21.33 12.35
CA LYS A 40 18.34 20.42 11.66
C LYS A 40 18.62 18.96 11.97
N TRP A 41 17.56 18.21 12.24
CA TRP A 41 17.59 16.80 12.54
C TRP A 41 16.46 16.05 11.84
N THR A 42 16.80 14.82 11.45
CA THR A 42 15.85 13.78 11.05
C THR A 42 15.99 12.63 12.04
N GLU A 43 15.00 12.44 12.90
CA GLU A 43 14.95 11.34 13.86
C GLU A 43 14.14 10.16 13.31
N LEU A 44 14.48 8.95 13.72
CA LEU A 44 13.67 7.77 13.45
C LEU A 44 12.64 7.58 14.56
N ASP A 45 11.47 7.05 14.21
CA ASP A 45 10.49 6.61 15.20
C ASP A 45 11.04 5.48 16.10
N GLY A 46 10.55 5.42 17.34
CA GLY A 46 10.95 4.37 18.28
C GLY A 46 10.55 2.97 17.84
N GLY A 47 9.53 2.85 16.98
CA GLY A 47 9.10 1.62 16.33
C GLY A 47 9.61 1.47 14.89
N PHE A 48 10.69 2.17 14.51
CA PHE A 48 11.21 2.11 13.13
C PHE A 48 11.63 0.67 12.75
N ASP A 49 10.87 0.04 11.85
CA ASP A 49 11.10 -1.32 11.36
C ASP A 49 10.76 -1.45 9.86
N CYS A 50 10.70 -2.67 9.31
CA CYS A 50 10.37 -2.87 7.89
C CYS A 50 8.90 -2.58 7.54
N GLN A 51 8.02 -2.44 8.53
CA GLN A 51 6.57 -2.18 8.37
C GLN A 51 6.20 -0.75 8.78
N GLN A 52 7.01 -0.09 9.60
CA GLN A 52 6.78 1.25 10.14
C GLN A 52 8.03 2.09 9.99
N GLN A 53 8.05 2.99 9.02
CA GLN A 53 9.22 3.81 8.75
C GLN A 53 8.83 5.28 8.81
N PHE A 54 8.64 5.78 10.02
CA PHE A 54 8.38 7.19 10.23
C PHE A 54 9.64 7.92 10.66
N THR A 55 9.82 9.12 10.13
CA THR A 55 10.84 10.05 10.58
C THR A 55 10.26 11.36 11.06
N TYR A 56 10.97 12.00 11.98
CA TYR A 56 10.62 13.28 12.55
C TYR A 56 11.67 14.30 12.13
N ASN A 57 11.26 15.25 11.30
CA ASN A 57 12.14 16.27 10.76
C ASN A 57 11.88 17.58 11.47
N GLY A 58 12.91 18.19 12.05
CA GLY A 58 12.77 19.50 12.68
C GLY A 58 14.11 20.07 13.10
N GLU A 59 14.06 20.98 14.06
CA GLU A 59 15.24 21.70 14.52
C GLU A 59 15.39 21.64 16.04
N TYR A 60 16.65 21.56 16.47
CA TYR A 60 17.07 21.70 17.85
C TYR A 60 17.80 23.04 18.06
N ASN A 61 17.49 23.71 19.16
CA ASN A 61 18.25 24.88 19.58
C ASN A 61 19.62 24.49 20.17
N LYS A 62 20.44 25.49 20.50
CA LYS A 62 21.79 25.29 21.10
C LYS A 62 21.81 24.53 22.43
N ASN A 63 20.65 24.41 23.10
CA ASN A 63 20.52 23.70 24.37
C ASN A 63 20.11 22.23 24.20
N GLY A 64 19.90 21.75 22.97
CA GLY A 64 19.42 20.39 22.73
C GLY A 64 17.91 20.23 22.82
N MET A 65 17.15 21.32 22.73
CA MET A 65 15.69 21.32 22.84
C MET A 65 15.04 21.48 21.46
N LYS A 66 13.99 20.70 21.18
CA LYS A 66 13.18 20.83 19.96
C LYS A 66 12.50 22.19 19.91
N VAL A 67 12.58 22.86 18.77
CA VAL A 67 11.96 24.16 18.52
C VAL A 67 11.30 24.21 17.14
N GLY A 68 10.32 25.11 16.99
CA GLY A 68 9.71 25.42 15.70
C GLY A 68 8.96 24.26 15.07
N LYS A 69 8.90 24.24 13.73
CA LYS A 69 8.10 23.26 13.00
C LYS A 69 8.79 21.90 13.00
N TRP A 70 8.00 20.87 13.30
CA TRP A 70 8.39 19.47 13.20
C TRP A 70 7.40 18.74 12.29
N ASP A 71 7.93 18.06 11.28
CA ASP A 71 7.16 17.27 10.32
C ASP A 71 7.36 15.78 10.60
N ILE A 72 6.28 15.01 10.58
CA ILE A 72 6.32 13.53 10.61
C ILE A 72 6.21 13.05 9.17
N ILE A 73 7.16 12.24 8.73
CA ILE A 73 7.24 11.76 7.35
C ILE A 73 7.20 10.24 7.37
N SER A 74 6.25 9.65 6.63
CA SER A 74 6.35 8.24 6.26
C SER A 74 7.35 8.07 5.13
N ILE A 75 8.33 7.19 5.34
CA ILE A 75 9.23 6.66 4.32
C ILE A 75 8.62 5.36 3.83
N ASN A 76 8.60 5.15 2.52
CA ASN A 76 8.08 3.94 1.92
C ASN A 76 9.13 3.36 0.97
N TYR A 77 9.59 2.15 1.26
CA TYR A 77 10.59 1.43 0.47
C TYR A 77 9.93 0.29 -0.30
N GLY A 78 9.21 0.61 -1.37
CA GLY A 78 8.61 -0.40 -2.25
C GLY A 78 8.31 0.12 -3.65
N GLU A 79 8.65 -0.67 -4.68
CA GLU A 79 8.31 -0.39 -6.09
C GLU A 79 6.80 -0.49 -6.38
N TYR A 80 6.01 -1.13 -5.49
CA TYR A 80 4.58 -1.34 -5.66
C TYR A 80 3.70 -0.13 -5.28
N GLU A 81 4.29 1.02 -4.92
CA GLU A 81 3.58 2.11 -4.24
C GLU A 81 3.50 3.43 -5.01
N GLN A 82 3.48 3.37 -6.34
CA GLN A 82 3.02 4.52 -7.12
C GLN A 82 1.55 4.90 -6.82
N ILE A 83 0.81 4.08 -6.07
CA ILE A 83 -0.63 4.26 -5.80
C ILE A 83 -0.91 5.01 -4.48
N ILE A 84 0.02 5.05 -3.52
CA ILE A 84 -0.14 5.85 -2.29
C ILE A 84 0.79 7.06 -2.36
N GLN A 85 0.52 7.96 -3.31
CA GLN A 85 1.24 9.24 -3.45
C GLN A 85 1.05 10.18 -2.26
N ASN A 86 0.21 9.81 -1.29
CA ASN A 86 -0.01 10.57 -0.08
C ASN A 86 1.05 10.19 0.97
N LYS A 87 2.27 10.74 0.79
CA LYS A 87 3.26 10.83 1.87
C LYS A 87 2.57 11.47 3.06
N PHE A 88 2.20 10.68 4.06
CA PHE A 88 1.58 11.21 5.26
C PHE A 88 2.54 12.21 5.90
N SER A 89 2.13 13.47 5.96
CA SER A 89 2.81 14.54 6.65
C SER A 89 2.05 14.86 7.94
N GLY A 90 2.54 14.33 9.06
CA GLY A 90 2.08 14.71 10.39
C GLY A 90 2.96 15.83 10.98
N GLY A 91 2.84 16.04 12.29
CA GLY A 91 3.68 16.98 13.04
C GLY A 91 2.94 18.25 13.48
N GLY A 92 3.71 19.26 13.85
CA GLY A 92 3.19 20.52 14.42
C GLY A 92 4.31 21.48 14.79
N GLN A 93 4.07 22.36 15.76
CA GLN A 93 5.04 23.36 16.21
C GLN A 93 5.39 23.17 17.68
N TYR A 94 6.68 23.23 17.97
CA TYR A 94 7.20 23.44 19.32
C TYR A 94 7.41 24.93 19.58
N ASP A 95 7.35 25.33 20.85
CA ASP A 95 7.71 26.67 21.28
C ASP A 95 9.14 27.06 20.87
N GLN A 96 9.38 28.36 20.69
CA GLN A 96 10.69 28.90 20.29
C GLN A 96 11.63 29.12 21.48
N GLU A 97 11.09 29.09 22.71
CA GLU A 97 11.86 29.30 23.93
C GLU A 97 12.73 28.09 24.26
N GLY A 98 12.41 26.93 23.69
CA GLY A 98 13.11 25.68 23.91
C GLY A 98 12.59 24.91 25.11
N ASN A 99 11.33 25.10 25.50
CA ASN A 99 10.70 24.33 26.56
C ASN A 99 10.20 22.95 26.07
N GLN A 100 10.30 22.68 24.76
CA GLN A 100 9.76 21.48 24.08
C GLN A 100 8.25 21.31 24.26
N GLN A 101 7.53 22.41 24.46
CA GLN A 101 6.09 22.43 24.53
C GLN A 101 5.52 22.47 23.12
N LYS A 102 4.60 21.53 22.84
CA LYS A 102 3.81 21.53 21.61
C LYS A 102 2.81 22.68 21.67
N ILE A 103 2.71 23.46 20.60
CA ILE A 103 1.78 24.59 20.49
C ILE A 103 1.00 24.52 19.18
N GLY A 104 -0.22 25.04 19.18
CA GLY A 104 -1.07 25.14 18.01
C GLY A 104 -1.51 23.77 17.48
N LYS A 105 -1.73 23.69 16.16
CA LYS A 105 -2.25 22.49 15.52
C LYS A 105 -1.20 21.38 15.44
N TRP A 106 -1.62 20.17 15.78
CA TRP A 106 -0.79 18.98 15.77
C TRP A 106 -1.50 17.79 15.14
N THR A 107 -0.70 17.03 14.40
CA THR A 107 -1.04 15.73 13.87
C THR A 107 -0.06 14.71 14.46
N GLU A 108 -0.50 13.93 15.43
CA GLU A 108 0.31 12.94 16.12
C GLU A 108 0.07 11.53 15.56
N LEU A 109 1.08 10.68 15.65
CA LEU A 109 0.99 9.26 15.35
C LEU A 109 1.19 8.47 16.64
N ASP A 110 0.36 7.46 16.89
CA ASP A 110 0.54 6.52 18.00
C ASP A 110 1.22 5.22 17.55
N LYS A 111 1.53 4.33 18.51
CA LYS A 111 2.17 3.02 18.25
C LYS A 111 1.32 2.07 17.41
N LYS A 112 0.01 2.32 17.30
CA LYS A 112 -0.94 1.56 16.50
C LYS A 112 -1.21 2.24 15.15
N GLN A 113 -0.44 3.28 14.82
CA GLN A 113 -0.55 4.08 13.61
C GLN A 113 -1.88 4.84 13.49
N PHE A 114 -2.54 5.14 14.61
CA PHE A 114 -3.65 6.08 14.63
C PHE A 114 -3.11 7.50 14.55
N ILE A 115 -3.83 8.32 13.80
CA ILE A 115 -3.54 9.73 13.65
C ILE A 115 -4.45 10.51 14.58
N HIS A 116 -3.85 11.29 15.46
CA HIS A 116 -4.55 12.19 16.35
C HIS A 116 -4.37 13.62 15.84
N ASN A 117 -5.45 14.25 15.40
CA ASN A 117 -5.42 15.65 14.97
C ASN A 117 -6.08 16.50 16.04
N GLY A 118 -5.42 17.58 16.47
CA GLY A 118 -6.01 18.53 17.39
C GLY A 118 -5.12 19.72 17.63
N GLU A 119 -5.31 20.38 18.76
CA GLU A 119 -4.60 21.60 19.12
C GLU A 119 -4.06 21.55 20.54
N TYR A 120 -2.89 22.15 20.70
CA TYR A 120 -2.24 22.42 21.97
C TYR A 120 -2.27 23.91 22.28
N ASN A 121 -2.51 24.27 23.53
CA ASN A 121 -2.37 25.65 24.00
C ASN A 121 -0.90 26.02 24.23
N MET A 122 -0.65 27.27 24.65
CA MET A 122 0.69 27.79 24.92
C MET A 122 1.45 27.09 26.06
N ASN A 123 0.75 26.30 26.89
CA ASN A 123 1.35 25.54 27.99
C ASN A 123 1.64 24.08 27.62
N GLY A 124 1.49 23.70 26.34
CA GLY A 124 1.70 22.31 25.92
C GLY A 124 0.55 21.36 26.25
N MET A 125 -0.65 21.88 26.55
CA MET A 125 -1.80 21.08 26.94
C MET A 125 -2.80 20.94 25.80
N LYS A 126 -3.34 19.73 25.61
CA LYS A 126 -4.38 19.47 24.61
C LYS A 126 -5.66 20.25 24.93
N VAL A 127 -6.18 20.96 23.94
CA VAL A 127 -7.42 21.74 24.06
C VAL A 127 -8.33 21.49 22.86
N GLY A 128 -9.63 21.78 23.02
CA GLY A 128 -10.59 21.75 21.92
C GLY A 128 -10.79 20.38 21.29
N ARG A 129 -11.19 20.35 20.01
CA ARG A 129 -11.54 19.12 19.30
C ARG A 129 -10.30 18.32 18.93
N TRP A 130 -10.33 17.03 19.26
CA TRP A 130 -9.34 16.05 18.87
C TRP A 130 -10.00 14.90 18.11
N ASP A 131 -9.54 14.66 16.88
CA ASP A 131 -10.05 13.59 16.02
C ASP A 131 -9.04 12.44 15.92
N ILE A 132 -9.52 11.21 16.05
CA ILE A 132 -8.72 10.00 15.87
C ILE A 132 -9.07 9.38 14.52
N LYS A 133 -8.07 9.25 13.64
CA LYS A 133 -8.22 8.69 12.30
C LYS A 133 -7.37 7.42 12.14
N SER A 134 -7.85 6.50 11.32
CA SER A 134 -7.13 5.29 10.94
C SER A 134 -7.23 5.07 9.44
N LEU A 135 -6.19 4.49 8.84
CA LEU A 135 -6.18 4.12 7.44
C LEU A 135 -7.03 2.86 7.25
N ILE A 136 -8.19 3.01 6.63
CA ILE A 136 -9.13 1.92 6.35
C ILE A 136 -9.36 1.89 4.84
N TYR A 137 -8.93 0.80 4.19
CA TYR A 137 -9.01 0.64 2.72
C TYR A 137 -8.30 1.76 1.93
N GLY A 138 -7.14 2.20 2.40
CA GLY A 138 -6.36 3.26 1.75
C GLY A 138 -6.86 4.67 2.01
N GLU A 139 -7.95 4.84 2.78
CA GLU A 139 -8.48 6.15 3.14
C GLU A 139 -8.41 6.39 4.65
N TYR A 140 -8.02 7.60 5.07
CA TYR A 140 -8.08 7.97 6.47
C TYR A 140 -9.51 8.28 6.90
N LYS A 141 -10.08 7.40 7.73
CA LYS A 141 -11.43 7.58 8.27
C LYS A 141 -11.36 7.94 9.74
N GLN A 142 -12.22 8.87 10.15
CA GLN A 142 -12.40 9.17 11.56
C GLN A 142 -13.05 7.98 12.25
N ILE A 143 -12.38 7.46 13.27
CA ILE A 143 -12.81 6.30 14.06
C ILE A 143 -13.06 6.65 15.53
N GLY A 144 -12.63 7.83 15.96
CA GLY A 144 -12.82 8.29 17.34
C GLY A 144 -12.54 9.78 17.51
N GLY A 145 -12.43 10.17 18.78
CA GLY A 145 -12.14 11.54 19.17
C GLY A 145 -13.18 12.15 20.11
N GLY A 146 -12.96 13.40 20.48
CA GLY A 146 -13.79 14.16 21.40
C GLY A 146 -13.20 15.54 21.65
N SER A 147 -13.63 16.22 22.70
CA SER A 147 -13.10 17.54 23.03
C SER A 147 -12.41 17.56 24.39
N TYR A 148 -11.30 18.28 24.48
CA TYR A 148 -10.68 18.67 25.74
C TYR A 148 -11.17 20.06 26.17
N ASP A 149 -11.10 20.33 27.46
CA ASP A 149 -11.37 21.65 28.02
C ASP A 149 -10.43 22.72 27.41
N GLN A 150 -10.88 23.98 27.44
CA GLN A 150 -10.11 25.11 26.93
C GLN A 150 -9.16 25.70 27.97
N GLU A 151 -9.30 25.33 29.25
CA GLU A 151 -8.46 25.80 30.34
C GLU A 151 -7.05 25.16 30.29
N GLY A 152 -6.90 24.09 29.52
CA GLY A 152 -5.64 23.38 29.37
C GLY A 152 -5.40 22.37 30.48
N ASN A 153 -6.44 21.87 31.14
CA ASN A 153 -6.31 20.84 32.16
C ASN A 153 -6.27 19.42 31.57
N GLN A 154 -6.35 19.29 30.22
CA GLN A 154 -6.47 18.03 29.48
C GLN A 154 -7.66 17.17 29.93
N LYS A 155 -8.70 17.78 30.48
CA LYS A 155 -9.93 17.10 30.85
C LYS A 155 -10.77 16.90 29.62
N LYS A 156 -11.18 15.65 29.40
CA LYS A 156 -12.16 15.32 28.36
C LYS A 156 -13.51 15.91 28.74
N ILE A 157 -14.15 16.60 27.81
CA ILE A 157 -15.49 17.18 27.98
C ILE A 157 -16.41 16.78 26.83
N GLY A 158 -17.71 16.67 27.13
CA GLY A 158 -18.75 16.37 26.15
C GLY A 158 -18.61 14.96 25.56
N LYS A 159 -19.06 14.80 24.31
CA LYS A 159 -19.13 13.49 23.65
C LYS A 159 -17.75 13.00 23.20
N TRP A 160 -17.46 11.76 23.54
CA TRP A 160 -16.22 11.06 23.18
C TRP A 160 -16.50 9.70 22.57
N THR A 161 -15.73 9.36 21.54
CA THR A 161 -15.63 8.02 20.98
C THR A 161 -14.22 7.52 21.21
N GLU A 162 -14.07 6.60 22.16
CA GLU A 162 -12.80 5.99 22.55
C GLU A 162 -12.59 4.67 21.80
N LEU A 163 -11.33 4.34 21.54
CA LEU A 163 -10.96 3.07 20.91
C LEU A 163 -10.61 2.05 22.00
N ASP A 164 -11.00 0.79 21.79
CA ASP A 164 -10.56 -0.31 22.65
C ASP A 164 -9.02 -0.47 22.64
N GLU A 165 -8.47 -0.97 23.75
CA GLU A 165 -7.04 -1.22 23.86
C GLU A 165 -6.54 -2.24 22.83
N GLU A 166 -7.41 -3.11 22.36
CA GLU A 166 -7.11 -4.06 21.29
C GLU A 166 -7.71 -3.61 19.95
N PHE A 167 -8.07 -2.33 19.79
CA PHE A 167 -8.52 -1.82 18.50
C PHE A 167 -7.44 -2.08 17.44
N ARG A 168 -7.76 -2.98 16.51
CA ARG A 168 -6.86 -3.49 15.48
C ARG A 168 -7.65 -3.89 14.23
N ASN A 169 -6.91 -4.33 13.23
CA ASN A 169 -7.47 -4.83 11.98
C ASN A 169 -8.40 -6.05 12.07
N MET A 170 -8.70 -6.57 13.27
CA MET A 170 -9.72 -7.62 13.46
C MET A 170 -10.71 -7.31 14.60
N LYS A 171 -10.41 -6.34 15.45
CA LYS A 171 -11.24 -5.95 16.60
C LYS A 171 -11.40 -4.45 16.57
N GLN A 172 -12.60 -3.96 16.25
CA GLN A 172 -12.87 -2.54 16.05
C GLN A 172 -13.96 -2.08 17.01
N ILE A 173 -13.67 -2.26 18.29
CA ILE A 173 -14.58 -1.91 19.37
C ILE A 173 -14.32 -0.44 19.73
N THR A 174 -15.38 0.35 19.72
CA THR A 174 -15.36 1.74 20.17
C THR A 174 -16.33 1.92 21.33
N TYR A 175 -15.98 2.82 22.25
CA TYR A 175 -16.80 3.18 23.40
C TYR A 175 -17.27 4.61 23.25
N ASN A 176 -18.57 4.79 23.09
CA ASN A 176 -19.18 6.12 23.05
C ASN A 176 -19.62 6.50 24.46
N GLY A 177 -19.27 7.70 24.91
CA GLY A 177 -19.70 8.23 26.19
C GLY A 177 -19.68 9.76 26.20
N GLU A 178 -20.17 10.34 27.30
CA GLU A 178 -20.15 11.78 27.53
C GLU A 178 -19.42 12.07 28.84
N TYR A 179 -18.50 13.03 28.84
CA TYR A 179 -17.75 13.45 30.02
C TYR A 179 -18.30 14.77 30.53
N ASN A 180 -18.60 14.83 31.83
CA ASN A 180 -18.92 16.09 32.51
C ASN A 180 -17.64 16.83 32.93
N MET A 181 -17.81 18.03 33.51
CA MET A 181 -16.67 18.84 34.00
C MET A 181 -15.86 18.17 35.12
N ASN A 182 -16.41 17.12 35.76
CA ASN A 182 -15.74 16.35 36.81
C ASN A 182 -15.06 15.07 36.26
N GLU A 183 -14.87 14.97 34.94
CA GLU A 183 -14.28 13.81 34.24
C GLU A 183 -15.01 12.48 34.45
N MET A 184 -16.19 12.51 35.07
CA MET A 184 -17.00 11.31 35.21
C MET A 184 -17.66 11.04 33.87
N LYS A 185 -17.40 9.85 33.34
CA LYS A 185 -18.08 9.33 32.15
C LYS A 185 -19.54 9.08 32.52
N ILE A 186 -20.42 9.94 32.03
CA ILE A 186 -21.87 9.82 32.16
C ILE A 186 -22.40 9.06 30.94
N GLY A 187 -23.21 8.02 31.20
CA GLY A 187 -23.93 7.27 30.16
C GLY A 187 -23.43 5.85 29.93
N ARG A 188 -24.23 5.08 29.19
CA ARG A 188 -23.93 3.68 28.85
C ARG A 188 -22.98 3.62 27.65
N CYS A 189 -21.84 2.96 27.84
CA CYS A 189 -20.95 2.57 26.75
C CYS A 189 -21.71 1.67 25.77
N HIS A 190 -22.04 2.21 24.60
CA HIS A 190 -22.49 1.38 23.48
C HIS A 190 -21.25 0.98 22.67
N SER A 191 -20.93 -0.32 22.70
CA SER A 191 -19.97 -0.91 21.77
C SER A 191 -20.63 -0.97 20.40
N LYS A 192 -20.14 -0.16 19.46
CA LYS A 192 -20.63 -0.19 18.08
C LYS A 192 -19.74 -1.14 17.27
N TRP A 193 -20.27 -2.30 16.88
CA TRP A 193 -19.62 -3.24 15.95
C TRP A 193 -19.69 -2.76 14.49
N LEU A 194 -19.45 -1.46 14.25
CA LEU A 194 -19.72 -0.84 12.96
C LEU A 194 -18.89 -1.42 11.81
N ILE A 195 -17.71 -1.96 12.12
CA ILE A 195 -16.72 -2.23 11.07
C ILE A 195 -16.60 -3.74 10.76
N GLN A 196 -17.08 -4.64 11.62
CA GLN A 196 -17.09 -6.07 11.32
C GLN A 196 -18.07 -6.39 10.17
N PHE A 197 -19.19 -5.66 10.09
CA PHE A 197 -20.16 -5.78 9.00
C PHE A 197 -19.61 -5.23 7.68
N GLU A 198 -19.02 -4.04 7.68
CA GLU A 198 -18.38 -3.46 6.49
C GLU A 198 -17.18 -4.31 6.01
N ARG A 199 -16.49 -5.00 6.93
CA ARG A 199 -15.46 -5.99 6.58
C ARG A 199 -16.01 -7.25 5.95
N LEU A 200 -17.11 -7.80 6.46
CA LEU A 200 -17.77 -8.94 5.81
C LEU A 200 -18.24 -8.55 4.41
N LYS A 201 -18.75 -7.32 4.26
CA LYS A 201 -19.16 -6.76 2.97
C LYS A 201 -17.97 -6.54 2.02
N SER A 202 -16.86 -5.98 2.48
CA SER A 202 -15.65 -5.81 1.65
C SER A 202 -15.01 -7.16 1.28
N ARG A 203 -14.88 -8.11 2.21
CA ARG A 203 -14.38 -9.46 1.86
C ARG A 203 -15.28 -10.17 0.85
N TYR A 204 -16.59 -9.94 0.92
CA TYR A 204 -17.53 -10.44 -0.06
C TYR A 204 -17.32 -9.77 -1.43
N LEU A 205 -17.13 -8.46 -1.47
CA LEU A 205 -16.84 -7.70 -2.70
C LEU A 205 -15.48 -8.07 -3.32
N ASP A 206 -14.42 -8.17 -2.52
CA ASP A 206 -13.07 -8.54 -2.99
C ASP A 206 -13.02 -9.98 -3.49
N ARG A 207 -13.76 -10.90 -2.85
CA ARG A 207 -13.87 -12.29 -3.32
C ARG A 207 -14.59 -12.33 -4.67
N ASN A 208 -15.62 -11.52 -4.87
CA ASN A 208 -16.31 -11.40 -6.15
C ASN A 208 -15.43 -10.75 -7.23
N ASP A 209 -14.65 -9.73 -6.92
CA ASP A 209 -13.73 -9.09 -7.88
C ASP A 209 -12.57 -10.02 -8.26
N TRP A 210 -12.02 -10.77 -7.30
CA TRP A 210 -11.03 -11.80 -7.56
C TRP A 210 -11.60 -12.95 -8.42
N GLN A 211 -12.81 -13.41 -8.14
CA GLN A 211 -13.50 -14.39 -8.97
C GLN A 211 -13.71 -13.87 -10.39
N GLN A 212 -14.22 -12.64 -10.57
CA GLN A 212 -14.37 -12.03 -11.89
C GLN A 212 -13.04 -11.88 -12.63
N LYS A 213 -11.95 -11.51 -11.95
CA LYS A 213 -10.62 -11.41 -12.56
C LYS A 213 -10.11 -12.76 -13.03
N ASN A 214 -10.31 -13.82 -12.26
CA ASN A 214 -9.94 -15.17 -12.65
C ASN A 214 -10.80 -15.70 -13.81
N GLU A 215 -12.11 -15.48 -13.79
CA GLU A 215 -13.01 -15.81 -14.90
C GLU A 215 -12.60 -15.08 -16.18
N ARG A 216 -12.25 -13.79 -16.10
CA ARG A 216 -11.73 -13.02 -17.25
C ARG A 216 -10.41 -13.59 -17.77
N LYS A 217 -9.53 -14.06 -16.88
CA LYS A 217 -8.26 -14.68 -17.25
C LYS A 217 -8.48 -16.02 -17.96
N GLU A 218 -9.34 -16.89 -17.43
CA GLU A 218 -9.70 -18.16 -18.07
C GLU A 218 -10.34 -17.95 -19.45
N ILE A 219 -11.26 -16.98 -19.57
CA ILE A 219 -11.87 -16.62 -20.86
C ILE A 219 -10.80 -16.14 -21.87
N LEU A 220 -9.81 -15.37 -21.43
CA LEU A 220 -8.74 -14.88 -22.28
C LEU A 220 -7.82 -16.03 -22.75
N GLU A 221 -7.46 -16.93 -21.84
CA GLU A 221 -6.67 -18.13 -22.15
C GLU A 221 -7.41 -19.04 -23.14
N LEU A 222 -8.72 -19.25 -22.95
CA LEU A 222 -9.55 -20.04 -23.86
C LEU A 222 -9.65 -19.39 -25.25
N LYS A 223 -9.82 -18.06 -25.32
CA LYS A 223 -9.78 -17.31 -26.59
C LYS A 223 -8.46 -17.48 -27.31
N GLN A 224 -7.33 -17.41 -26.59
CA GLN A 224 -6.00 -17.62 -27.17
C GLN A 224 -5.82 -19.06 -27.69
N GLN A 225 -6.29 -20.07 -26.95
CA GLN A 225 -6.26 -21.46 -27.40
C GLN A 225 -7.10 -21.68 -28.67
N ASN A 226 -8.30 -21.09 -28.73
CA ASN A 226 -9.17 -21.18 -29.91
C ASN A 226 -8.55 -20.50 -31.14
N MET A 227 -7.92 -19.33 -30.98
CA MET A 227 -7.19 -18.69 -32.08
C MET A 227 -6.01 -19.55 -32.58
N ARG A 228 -5.29 -20.22 -31.68
CA ARG A 228 -4.23 -21.17 -32.07
C ARG A 228 -4.78 -22.33 -32.89
N LYS A 229 -5.91 -22.92 -32.48
CA LYS A 229 -6.57 -24.01 -33.23
C LYS A 229 -7.03 -23.56 -34.62
N LEU A 230 -7.60 -22.35 -34.73
CA LEU A 230 -8.06 -21.80 -36.01
C LEU A 230 -6.88 -21.56 -36.96
N ASN A 231 -5.76 -21.02 -36.45
CA ASN A 231 -4.54 -20.85 -37.22
C ASN A 231 -3.98 -22.19 -37.72
N ILE A 232 -3.98 -23.23 -36.88
CA ILE A 232 -3.55 -24.58 -37.29
C ILE A 232 -4.45 -25.11 -38.42
N GLN A 233 -5.77 -24.99 -38.29
CA GLN A 233 -6.71 -25.42 -39.33
C GLN A 233 -6.50 -24.66 -40.65
N GLN A 234 -6.29 -23.34 -40.60
CA GLN A 234 -6.01 -22.54 -41.79
C GLN A 234 -4.70 -22.97 -42.48
N VAL A 235 -3.64 -23.22 -41.70
CA VAL A 235 -2.36 -23.73 -42.23
C VAL A 235 -2.54 -25.10 -42.89
N SER A 236 -3.30 -26.01 -42.27
CA SER A 236 -3.61 -27.32 -42.85
C SER A 236 -4.40 -27.21 -44.16
N ILE A 237 -5.39 -26.31 -44.24
CA ILE A 237 -6.15 -26.06 -45.47
C ILE A 237 -5.24 -25.52 -46.57
N LEU A 238 -4.37 -24.55 -46.27
CA LEU A 238 -3.41 -24.00 -47.24
C LEU A 238 -2.42 -25.07 -47.74
N GLN A 239 -1.94 -25.95 -46.87
CA GLN A 239 -1.09 -27.08 -47.26
C GLN A 239 -1.81 -28.05 -48.20
N LEU A 240 -3.08 -28.38 -47.93
CA LEU A 240 -3.89 -29.23 -48.81
C LEU A 240 -4.11 -28.58 -50.18
N LEU A 241 -4.40 -27.28 -50.22
CA LEU A 241 -4.54 -26.53 -51.47
C LEU A 241 -3.23 -26.52 -52.28
N LEU A 242 -2.09 -26.29 -51.62
CA LEU A 242 -0.76 -26.35 -52.26
C LEU A 242 -0.48 -27.73 -52.87
N CYS A 243 -0.76 -28.81 -52.13
CA CYS A 243 -0.65 -30.18 -52.64
C CYS A 243 -1.55 -30.43 -53.85
N PHE A 244 -2.78 -29.90 -53.83
CA PHE A 244 -3.70 -30.03 -54.96
C PHE A 244 -3.20 -29.30 -56.22
N PHE A 245 -2.70 -28.06 -56.05
CA PHE A 245 -2.13 -27.29 -57.16
C PHE A 245 -0.88 -27.95 -57.76
N THR A 246 0.01 -28.53 -56.94
CA THR A 246 1.19 -29.24 -57.44
C THR A 246 0.80 -30.48 -58.24
N ILE A 247 -0.21 -31.24 -57.81
CA ILE A 247 -0.76 -32.37 -58.57
C ILE A 247 -1.31 -31.91 -59.94
N ILE A 248 -2.08 -30.81 -59.98
CA ILE A 248 -2.59 -30.26 -61.25
C ILE A 248 -1.44 -29.82 -62.16
N LEU A 249 -0.40 -29.16 -61.61
CA LEU A 249 0.75 -28.70 -62.38
C LEU A 249 1.50 -29.90 -62.99
N ILE A 250 1.76 -30.94 -62.20
CA ILE A 250 2.36 -32.20 -62.67
C ILE A 250 1.51 -32.81 -63.79
N TYR A 251 0.19 -32.85 -63.63
CA TYR A 251 -0.74 -33.35 -64.64
C TYR A 251 -0.69 -32.56 -65.96
N LYS A 252 -0.57 -31.22 -65.89
CA LYS A 252 -0.44 -30.38 -67.09
C LYS A 252 0.90 -30.56 -67.81
N ILE A 253 1.98 -30.84 -67.07
CA ILE A 253 3.33 -30.99 -67.61
C ILE A 253 3.57 -32.41 -68.19
N GLN A 254 2.91 -33.45 -67.65
CA GLN A 254 3.07 -34.84 -68.11
C GLN A 254 1.84 -35.35 -68.89
N LYS A 255 1.98 -35.49 -70.22
CA LYS A 255 1.44 -36.63 -70.97
C LYS A 255 2.63 -37.49 -71.41
N PRO A 256 2.61 -38.84 -71.28
CA PRO A 256 1.48 -39.74 -71.54
C PRO A 256 1.06 -40.70 -70.39
N GLN A 257 -0.06 -41.38 -70.58
CA GLN A 257 -1.09 -41.77 -69.60
C GLN A 257 -0.93 -43.03 -68.72
N THR A 258 0.21 -43.70 -68.58
CA THR A 258 0.23 -45.07 -67.99
C THR A 258 0.79 -45.24 -66.57
N GLN A 259 1.40 -44.23 -65.93
CA GLN A 259 2.03 -44.41 -64.60
C GLN A 259 1.30 -43.78 -63.41
N LEU A 260 0.19 -43.06 -63.62
CA LEU A 260 -0.41 -42.18 -62.61
C LEU A 260 -1.25 -42.90 -61.52
N LYS A 261 -1.85 -44.06 -61.82
CA LYS A 261 -2.69 -44.80 -60.84
C LYS A 261 -1.90 -45.25 -59.59
N ARG A 262 -0.60 -45.51 -59.72
CA ARG A 262 0.26 -45.96 -58.60
C ARG A 262 0.66 -44.84 -57.64
N LEU A 263 0.87 -43.61 -58.15
CA LEU A 263 1.31 -42.49 -57.31
C LEU A 263 0.16 -41.91 -56.47
N MET A 264 -1.07 -41.85 -57.00
CA MET A 264 -2.22 -41.44 -56.19
C MET A 264 -2.47 -42.40 -55.03
N GLN A 265 -2.42 -43.72 -55.26
CA GLN A 265 -2.59 -44.73 -54.19
C GLN A 265 -1.54 -44.65 -53.08
N LEU A 266 -0.31 -44.22 -53.37
CA LEU A 266 0.75 -44.04 -52.36
C LEU A 266 0.57 -42.76 -51.52
N SER A 267 0.12 -41.68 -52.14
CA SER A 267 -0.11 -40.41 -51.42
C SER A 267 -1.28 -40.50 -50.42
N PHE A 268 -2.40 -41.14 -50.78
CA PHE A 268 -3.56 -41.29 -49.90
C PHE A 268 -3.29 -42.19 -48.68
N LYS A 269 -2.40 -43.18 -48.81
CA LYS A 269 -2.06 -44.11 -47.73
C LYS A 269 -1.29 -43.45 -46.58
N ASN A 270 -0.56 -42.37 -46.85
CA ASN A 270 0.21 -41.64 -45.84
C ASN A 270 -0.65 -40.66 -45.01
N TYR A 271 -1.87 -40.34 -45.45
CA TYR A 271 -2.76 -39.39 -44.76
C TYR A 271 -4.00 -40.04 -44.11
N ASN A 272 -4.11 -41.38 -44.08
CA ASN A 272 -5.27 -42.10 -43.55
C ASN A 272 -6.63 -41.63 -44.12
N LEU A 273 -6.64 -41.15 -45.36
CA LEU A 273 -7.88 -40.74 -46.04
C LEU A 273 -8.43 -41.93 -46.84
N SER A 274 -9.67 -42.31 -46.55
CA SER A 274 -10.37 -43.37 -47.27
C SER A 274 -10.79 -42.88 -48.66
N VAL A 275 -10.51 -43.67 -49.70
CA VAL A 275 -10.74 -43.31 -51.12
C VAL A 275 -12.23 -43.40 -51.52
N THR A 276 -13.13 -43.82 -50.62
CA THR A 276 -14.54 -44.03 -50.97
C THR A 276 -15.38 -42.74 -51.06
N ASP A 277 -14.84 -41.57 -50.72
CA ASP A 277 -15.66 -40.37 -50.52
C ASP A 277 -15.70 -39.38 -51.71
N PHE A 278 -15.08 -39.71 -52.85
CA PHE A 278 -15.16 -38.88 -54.06
C PHE A 278 -15.79 -39.64 -55.22
N ARG A 279 -17.10 -39.48 -55.41
CA ARG A 279 -17.76 -39.65 -56.71
C ARG A 279 -17.73 -38.30 -57.43
N LEU A 280 -17.08 -38.26 -58.59
CA LEU A 280 -17.21 -37.20 -59.59
C LEU A 280 -18.60 -37.23 -60.22
#